data_AF-A0A5N6BME5-F1
#
_entry.id   AF-A0A5N6BME5-F1
#
_cell.length_a   1.000
_cell.length_b   1.000
_cell.length_c   1.000
_cell.angle_alpha   90.00
_cell.angle_beta   90.00
_cell.angle_gamma   90.00
#
_symmetry.space_group_name_H-M   'P 1'
#
loop_
_entity.id
_entity.type
_entity.pdbx_description
1 polymer ?
#
loop_
_entity_poly.entity_id
_entity_poly.type
_entity_poly.pdbx_seq_one_letter_code
_entity_poly.pdbx_strand_id
1 'polypeptide(L)'
;MGEAGSGPDRLVSPAEVGPLHDFQVSVAQSPPFTLVTLSGELDVITVPRLREKVAPLLACPATRILFDVEKLRFIDSAGMRVLIDACVRTPPKDGDGAVCGMSPQMRHLFSLLGLISRLTVYPTRADALSHPAAMPSETAHTDTAHTDTARMN
;
A
#
# COMPACT_ATOMS: atom_id res chain seq x y z
N MET A 1 38.40 48.95 -19.57
CA MET A 1 37.00 48.48 -19.49
C MET A 1 36.90 47.12 -20.14
N GLY A 2 36.43 46.11 -19.42
CA GLY A 2 36.11 44.78 -19.97
C GLY A 2 36.63 43.64 -19.10
N GLU A 3 36.27 43.65 -17.81
CA GLU A 3 36.54 42.56 -16.87
C GLU A 3 35.81 41.27 -17.30
N ALA A 4 36.46 40.15 -16.99
CA ALA A 4 36.01 38.79 -17.21
C ALA A 4 34.63 38.50 -16.57
N GLY A 5 33.76 37.85 -17.34
CA GLY A 5 32.51 37.25 -16.88
C GLY A 5 32.45 35.79 -17.33
N SER A 6 33.22 34.95 -16.64
CA SER A 6 33.14 33.49 -16.70
C SER A 6 31.74 33.04 -16.30
N GLY A 7 30.96 32.55 -17.25
CA GLY A 7 29.80 31.70 -16.99
C GLY A 7 30.07 30.34 -17.63
N PRO A 8 30.28 29.25 -16.88
CA PRO A 8 30.14 27.94 -17.48
C PRO A 8 28.65 27.77 -17.74
N ASP A 9 28.23 27.98 -19.00
CA ASP A 9 27.02 27.36 -19.55
C ASP A 9 27.29 25.86 -19.61
N ARG A 10 27.32 25.25 -18.42
CA ARG A 10 27.42 23.80 -18.28
C ARG A 10 26.01 23.31 -18.55
N LEU A 11 25.72 23.11 -19.83
CA LEU A 11 24.69 22.21 -20.30
C LEU A 11 24.78 20.93 -19.44
N VAL A 12 23.94 20.84 -18.42
CA VAL A 12 23.74 19.60 -17.69
C VAL A 12 23.06 18.66 -18.69
N SER A 13 23.86 17.76 -19.25
CA SER A 13 23.35 16.72 -20.15
C SER A 13 22.31 15.88 -19.38
N PRO A 14 21.24 15.37 -20.02
CA PRO A 14 20.14 14.68 -19.31
C PRO A 14 20.50 13.32 -18.69
N ALA A 15 21.78 12.99 -18.54
CA ALA A 15 22.26 11.62 -18.34
C ALA A 15 23.19 11.41 -17.13
N GLU A 16 23.44 12.42 -16.28
CA GLU A 16 24.27 12.29 -15.07
C GLU A 16 23.49 12.39 -13.74
N VAL A 17 22.27 11.88 -13.69
CA VAL A 17 21.70 11.44 -12.40
C VAL A 17 22.09 9.97 -12.25
N GLY A 18 23.16 9.69 -11.51
CA GLY A 18 23.50 8.32 -11.08
C GLY A 18 22.33 7.65 -10.35
N PRO A 19 22.36 6.33 -10.09
CA PRO A 19 21.22 5.63 -9.49
C PRO A 19 21.02 6.08 -8.03
N LEU A 20 20.31 7.19 -7.83
CA LEU A 20 20.02 7.77 -6.52
C LEU A 20 18.75 7.20 -5.89
N HIS A 21 18.05 6.29 -6.59
CA HIS A 21 16.83 5.70 -6.08
C HIS A 21 17.14 4.41 -5.29
N ASP A 22 17.48 4.57 -4.01
CA ASP A 22 17.58 3.47 -3.01
C ASP A 22 16.20 2.90 -2.65
N PHE A 23 15.30 2.75 -3.63
CA PHE A 23 13.99 2.17 -3.40
C PHE A 23 14.08 0.65 -3.30
N GLN A 24 13.56 0.11 -2.20
CA GLN A 24 13.45 -1.33 -2.01
C GLN A 24 12.02 -1.68 -1.62
N VAL A 25 11.54 -2.77 -2.20
CA VAL A 25 10.22 -3.35 -1.92
C VAL A 25 10.41 -4.81 -1.58
N SER A 26 9.92 -5.21 -0.42
CA SER A 26 9.94 -6.59 0.06
C SER A 26 8.53 -7.06 0.35
N VAL A 27 8.23 -8.29 -0.03
CA VAL A 27 6.92 -8.92 0.19
C VAL A 27 7.12 -10.11 1.11
N ALA A 28 6.40 -10.14 2.22
CA ALA A 28 6.41 -11.24 3.17
C ALA A 28 4.98 -11.69 3.49
N GLN A 29 4.77 -13.01 3.57
CA GLN A 29 3.51 -13.58 4.02
C GLN A 29 3.46 -13.48 5.55
N SER A 30 2.48 -12.76 6.09
CA SER A 30 2.33 -12.51 7.53
C SER A 30 0.85 -12.54 7.92
N PRO A 31 0.25 -13.73 8.04
CA PRO A 31 -1.19 -13.87 8.27
C PRO A 31 -1.67 -13.00 9.43
N PRO A 32 -2.77 -12.26 9.29
CA PRO A 32 -3.74 -12.34 8.18
C PRO A 32 -3.42 -11.47 6.95
N PHE A 33 -2.26 -10.80 6.89
CA PHE A 33 -1.88 -9.91 5.80
C PHE A 33 -0.71 -10.44 4.95
N THR A 34 -0.60 -9.96 3.72
CA THR A 34 0.66 -9.91 2.99
C THR A 34 1.31 -8.56 3.28
N LEU A 35 2.46 -8.59 3.95
CA LEU A 35 3.21 -7.39 4.31
C LEU A 35 4.07 -6.95 3.13
N VAL A 36 3.82 -5.74 2.64
CA VAL A 36 4.63 -5.06 1.62
C VAL A 36 5.42 -3.96 2.30
N THR A 37 6.70 -4.22 2.57
CA THR A 37 7.59 -3.23 3.18
C THR A 37 8.22 -2.38 2.08
N LEU A 38 8.05 -1.06 2.19
CA LEU A 38 8.63 -0.06 1.30
C LEU A 38 9.71 0.71 2.04
N SER A 39 10.88 0.86 1.43
CA SER A 39 11.97 1.67 1.96
C SER A 39 12.65 2.48 0.89
N GLY A 40 13.24 3.62 1.30
CA GLY A 40 13.90 4.54 0.39
C GLY A 40 12.95 5.60 -0.12
N GLU A 41 12.92 5.82 -1.43
CA GLU A 41 12.22 6.95 -2.05
C GLU A 41 11.25 6.42 -3.10
N LEU A 42 9.98 6.85 -3.02
CA LEU A 42 8.93 6.46 -3.96
C LEU A 42 8.53 7.65 -4.83
N ASP A 43 8.89 7.55 -6.10
CA ASP A 43 8.80 8.61 -7.10
C ASP A 43 8.40 8.00 -8.47
N VAL A 44 8.19 8.85 -9.47
CA VAL A 44 7.81 8.43 -10.83
C VAL A 44 8.72 7.35 -11.45
N ILE A 45 10.01 7.31 -11.09
CA ILE A 45 11.02 6.35 -11.59
C ILE A 45 10.93 5.02 -10.84
N THR A 46 10.61 5.03 -9.55
CA THR A 46 10.54 3.82 -8.70
C THR A 46 9.14 3.19 -8.63
N VAL A 47 8.11 3.95 -8.98
CA VAL A 47 6.71 3.50 -9.10
C VAL A 47 6.53 2.21 -9.92
N PRO A 48 7.16 2.02 -11.11
CA PRO A 48 7.04 0.79 -11.87
C PRO A 48 7.45 -0.46 -11.07
N ARG A 49 8.49 -0.35 -10.25
CA ARG A 49 8.99 -1.46 -9.42
C ARG A 49 7.99 -1.85 -8.33
N LEU A 50 7.30 -0.88 -7.74
CA LEU A 50 6.20 -1.15 -6.80
C LEU A 50 5.05 -1.86 -7.52
N ARG A 51 4.66 -1.37 -8.70
CA ARG A 51 3.56 -1.96 -9.50
C ARG A 51 3.83 -3.42 -9.85
N GLU A 52 5.05 -3.75 -10.29
CA GLU A 52 5.44 -5.12 -10.63
C GLU A 52 5.30 -6.09 -9.45
N LYS A 53 5.59 -5.65 -8.23
CA LYS A 53 5.49 -6.48 -7.03
C LYS A 53 4.06 -6.59 -6.49
N VAL A 54 3.26 -5.55 -6.65
CA VAL A 54 1.89 -5.49 -6.12
C VAL A 54 0.86 -6.09 -7.09
N ALA A 55 1.08 -5.98 -8.40
CA ALA A 55 0.20 -6.55 -9.42
C ALA A 55 -0.16 -8.05 -9.20
N PRO A 56 0.80 -8.95 -8.92
CA PRO A 56 0.46 -10.35 -8.63
C PRO A 56 -0.34 -10.51 -7.33
N LEU A 57 -0.11 -9.67 -6.32
CA LEU A 57 -0.85 -9.71 -5.06
C LEU A 57 -2.32 -9.30 -5.25
N LEU A 58 -2.56 -8.30 -6.10
CA LEU A 58 -3.91 -7.86 -6.46
C LEU A 58 -4.67 -8.88 -7.32
N ALA A 59 -3.95 -9.77 -8.01
CA ALA A 59 -4.56 -10.85 -8.80
C ALA A 59 -5.01 -12.05 -7.95
N CYS A 60 -4.52 -12.16 -6.71
CA CYS A 60 -4.88 -13.24 -5.80
C CYS A 60 -6.16 -12.89 -5.00
N PRO A 61 -7.29 -13.59 -5.23
CA PRO A 61 -8.51 -13.36 -4.47
C PRO A 61 -8.28 -13.61 -2.97
N ALA A 62 -8.90 -12.79 -2.12
CA ALA A 62 -8.79 -12.83 -0.64
C ALA A 62 -7.43 -12.46 -0.03
N THR A 63 -6.55 -11.77 -0.77
CA THR A 63 -5.28 -11.28 -0.20
C THR A 63 -5.48 -9.93 0.49
N ARG A 64 -5.28 -9.88 1.81
CA ARG A 64 -5.18 -8.61 2.54
C ARG A 64 -3.77 -8.07 2.38
N ILE A 65 -3.61 -6.79 2.02
CA ILE A 65 -2.29 -6.20 1.80
C ILE A 65 -2.04 -5.12 2.83
N LEU A 66 -0.96 -5.25 3.60
CA LEU A 66 -0.50 -4.21 4.51
C LEU A 66 0.76 -3.57 3.94
N PHE A 67 0.66 -2.31 3.54
CA PHE A 67 1.80 -1.50 3.13
C PHE A 67 2.47 -0.90 4.35
N ASP A 68 3.70 -1.29 4.61
CA ASP A 68 4.52 -0.60 5.59
C ASP A 68 5.40 0.45 4.91
N VAL A 69 5.16 1.70 5.28
CA VAL A 69 5.88 2.88 4.77
C VAL A 69 6.80 3.51 5.82
N GLU A 70 7.02 2.84 6.96
CA GLU A 70 7.89 3.36 8.04
C GLU A 70 9.29 3.72 7.57
N LYS A 71 9.85 2.92 6.66
CA LYS A 71 11.21 3.11 6.11
C LYS A 71 11.22 3.97 4.84
N LEU A 72 10.09 4.52 4.45
CA LEU A 72 9.98 5.40 3.30
C LEU A 72 10.41 6.82 3.70
N ARG A 73 11.48 7.31 3.09
CA ARG A 73 12.03 8.64 3.35
C ARG A 73 11.32 9.72 2.54
N PHE A 74 10.82 9.37 1.36
CA PHE A 74 10.21 10.32 0.44
C PHE A 74 9.10 9.67 -0.39
N ILE A 75 8.05 10.44 -0.68
CA ILE A 75 6.98 10.07 -1.61
C ILE A 75 6.54 11.29 -2.42
N ASP A 76 6.48 11.18 -3.75
CA ASP A 76 5.91 12.21 -4.63
C ASP A 76 4.43 11.96 -4.95
N SER A 77 3.83 12.79 -5.80
CA SER A 77 2.44 12.64 -6.24
C SER A 77 2.17 11.35 -7.03
N ALA A 78 3.15 10.87 -7.81
CA ALA A 78 3.04 9.62 -8.56
C ALA A 78 3.08 8.40 -7.63
N GLY A 79 3.98 8.42 -6.64
CA GLY A 79 4.11 7.41 -5.59
C GLY A 79 2.85 7.32 -4.73
N MET A 80 2.33 8.46 -4.27
CA MET A 80 1.07 8.52 -3.52
C MET A 80 -0.07 7.91 -4.34
N ARG A 81 -0.21 8.31 -5.60
CA ARG A 81 -1.26 7.81 -6.50
C ARG A 81 -1.24 6.29 -6.59
N VAL A 82 -0.07 5.70 -6.81
CA VAL A 82 0.10 4.25 -6.92
C VAL A 82 -0.22 3.53 -5.62
N LEU A 83 0.23 4.07 -4.49
CA LEU A 83 -0.05 3.49 -3.18
C LEU A 83 -1.56 3.48 -2.89
N ILE A 84 -2.24 4.59 -3.18
CA ILE A 84 -3.70 4.70 -3.01
C ILE A 84 -4.42 3.77 -3.97
N ASP A 85 -4.05 3.76 -5.24
CA ASP A 85 -4.66 2.89 -6.25
C ASP A 85 -4.48 1.41 -5.85
N ALA A 86 -3.34 1.03 -5.27
CA ALA A 86 -3.12 -0.32 -4.76
C ALA A 86 -4.02 -0.66 -3.57
N CYS A 87 -4.19 0.28 -2.62
CA CYS A 87 -5.06 0.07 -1.47
C CYS A 87 -6.54 -0.07 -1.88
N VAL A 88 -7.02 0.84 -2.76
CA VAL A 88 -8.41 0.87 -3.22
C VAL A 88 -8.77 -0.30 -4.14
N ARG A 89 -7.80 -0.81 -4.91
CA ARG A 89 -8.01 -1.98 -5.79
C ARG A 89 -8.05 -3.30 -5.04
N THR A 90 -7.73 -3.32 -3.74
CA THR A 90 -7.91 -4.52 -2.91
C THR A 90 -9.39 -4.61 -2.53
N PRO A 91 -10.15 -5.60 -3.03
CA PRO A 91 -11.60 -5.59 -2.91
C PRO A 91 -12.07 -5.71 -1.45
N PRO A 92 -13.08 -4.93 -1.02
CA PRO A 92 -13.49 -4.79 0.38
C PRO A 92 -14.19 -6.02 0.98
N LYS A 93 -14.28 -7.15 0.24
CA LYS A 93 -15.04 -8.31 0.72
C LYS A 93 -14.33 -9.08 1.84
N ASP A 94 -13.00 -9.11 1.88
CA ASP A 94 -12.26 -9.91 2.88
C ASP A 94 -10.82 -9.41 3.11
N GLY A 95 -10.52 -8.15 2.82
CA GLY A 95 -9.15 -7.64 2.94
C GLY A 95 -8.99 -6.22 2.45
N ASP A 96 -9.02 -5.26 3.36
CA ASP A 96 -8.66 -3.89 3.03
C ASP A 96 -7.18 -3.77 2.72
N GLY A 97 -6.86 -2.98 1.70
CA GLY A 97 -5.53 -2.44 1.52
C GLY A 97 -5.27 -1.44 2.64
N ALA A 98 -4.38 -1.80 3.56
CA ALA A 98 -4.06 -0.99 4.72
C ALA A 98 -2.64 -0.42 4.62
N VAL A 99 -2.40 0.70 5.30
CA VAL A 99 -1.08 1.34 5.38
C VAL A 99 -0.69 1.48 6.84
N CYS A 100 0.58 1.23 7.18
CA CYS A 100 1.13 1.46 8.52
C CYS A 100 2.47 2.19 8.46
N GLY A 101 2.91 2.75 9.59
CA GLY A 101 4.21 3.39 9.68
C GLY A 101 4.29 4.77 9.01
N MET A 102 3.15 5.42 8.72
CA MET A 102 3.17 6.78 8.17
C MET A 102 3.86 7.76 9.13
N SER A 103 4.87 8.47 8.64
CA SER A 103 5.47 9.59 9.38
C SER A 103 4.43 10.70 9.63
N PRO A 104 4.60 11.54 10.66
CA PRO A 104 3.68 12.64 10.94
C PRO A 104 3.49 13.59 9.74
N GLN A 105 4.57 13.86 9.01
CA GLN A 105 4.55 14.68 7.80
C GLN A 105 3.75 14.02 6.67
N MET A 106 3.97 12.73 6.42
CA MET A 106 3.21 11.99 5.41
C MET A 106 1.72 11.92 5.77
N ARG A 107 1.40 11.65 7.03
CA ARG A 107 0.02 11.64 7.53
C ARG A 107 -0.64 13.01 7.35
N HIS A 108 0.07 14.10 7.64
CA HIS A 108 -0.44 15.45 7.43
C HIS A 108 -0.72 15.74 5.96
N LEU A 109 0.20 15.39 5.05
CA LEU A 109 0.01 15.55 3.60
C LEU A 109 -1.20 14.74 3.10
N PHE A 110 -1.33 13.48 3.49
CA PHE A 110 -2.48 12.66 3.11
C PHE A 110 -3.79 13.20 3.68
N SER A 111 -3.76 13.80 4.89
CA SER A 111 -4.91 14.43 5.50
C SER A 111 -5.34 15.68 4.74
N LEU A 112 -4.39 16.53 4.33
CA LEU A 112 -4.66 17.73 3.53
C LEU A 112 -5.27 17.38 2.16
N LEU A 113 -4.83 16.26 1.58
CA LEU A 113 -5.33 15.77 0.30
C LEU A 113 -6.66 14.99 0.43
N GLY A 114 -7.20 14.82 1.63
CA GLY A 114 -8.44 14.08 1.88
C GLY A 114 -8.34 12.58 1.56
N LEU A 115 -7.12 12.04 1.61
CA LEU A 115 -6.83 10.65 1.23
C LEU A 115 -6.96 9.69 2.40
N ILE A 116 -6.75 10.18 3.64
CA ILE A 116 -6.86 9.37 4.86
C ILE A 116 -8.25 8.73 5.00
N SER A 117 -9.32 9.43 4.60
CA SER A 117 -10.69 8.90 4.71
C SER A 117 -11.00 7.75 3.73
N ARG A 118 -10.13 7.50 2.75
CA ARG A 118 -10.26 6.44 1.74
C ARG A 118 -9.36 5.24 2.03
N LEU A 119 -8.55 5.30 3.08
CA LEU A 119 -7.51 4.33 3.39
C LEU A 119 -7.64 3.86 4.83
N THR A 120 -7.42 2.57 5.07
CA THR A 120 -7.24 2.05 6.43
C THR A 120 -5.80 2.32 6.86
N VAL A 121 -5.60 3.17 7.86
CA VAL A 121 -4.26 3.55 8.35
C VAL A 121 -4.04 3.10 9.78
N TYR A 122 -3.09 2.19 9.98
CA TYR A 122 -2.64 1.76 11.30
C TYR A 122 -1.42 2.58 11.75
N PRO A 123 -1.24 2.80 13.05
CA PRO A 123 -0.05 3.48 13.57
C PRO A 123 1.21 2.64 13.38
N THR A 124 1.13 1.32 13.63
CA THR A 124 2.29 0.41 13.57
C THR A 124 1.93 -0.91 12.90
N ARG A 125 2.95 -1.65 12.47
CA ARG A 125 2.80 -3.03 11.98
C ARG A 125 2.13 -3.93 13.01
N ALA A 126 2.51 -3.80 14.29
CA ALA A 126 1.97 -4.61 15.38
C ALA A 126 0.47 -4.36 15.58
N ASP A 127 0.03 -3.10 15.49
CA ASP A 127 -1.38 -2.72 15.62
C ASP A 127 -2.23 -3.29 14.47
N ALA A 128 -1.70 -3.25 13.26
CA ALA A 128 -2.33 -3.85 12.08
C ALA A 128 -2.46 -5.38 12.20
N LEU A 129 -1.39 -6.07 12.62
CA LEU A 129 -1.39 -7.53 12.79
C LEU A 129 -2.24 -8.00 13.98
N SER A 130 -2.43 -7.14 14.98
CA SER A 130 -3.25 -7.44 16.16
C SER A 130 -4.74 -7.26 15.91
N HIS A 131 -5.12 -6.52 14.85
CA HIS A 131 -6.50 -6.52 14.38
C HIS A 131 -6.74 -7.81 13.61
N PRO A 132 -7.45 -8.80 14.21
CA PRO A 132 -7.84 -9.95 13.44
C PRO A 132 -8.65 -9.43 12.27
N ALA A 133 -8.30 -9.95 11.11
CA ALA A 133 -9.17 -9.94 9.98
C ALA A 133 -10.60 -10.15 10.47
N ALA A 134 -11.51 -9.17 10.28
CA ALA A 134 -12.93 -9.44 10.45
C ALA A 134 -13.17 -10.70 9.61
N MET A 135 -13.44 -11.81 10.31
CA MET A 135 -13.81 -13.06 9.70
C MET A 135 -15.00 -12.73 8.80
N PRO A 136 -15.16 -13.35 7.62
CA PRO A 136 -16.51 -13.45 7.07
C PRO A 136 -17.33 -14.06 8.21
N SER A 137 -18.27 -13.29 8.76
CA SER A 137 -19.18 -13.80 9.77
C SER A 137 -19.76 -15.08 9.20
N GLU A 138 -19.31 -16.20 9.75
CA GLU A 138 -19.99 -17.45 9.68
C GLU A 138 -21.34 -17.18 10.36
N THR A 139 -22.32 -16.70 9.60
CA THR A 139 -23.72 -16.96 9.94
C THR A 139 -23.90 -18.46 9.73
N ALA A 140 -23.38 -19.22 10.68
CA ALA A 140 -23.90 -20.49 11.07
C ALA A 140 -25.36 -20.24 11.46
N HIS A 141 -26.25 -20.36 10.47
CA HIS A 141 -27.61 -20.75 10.76
C HIS A 141 -27.57 -22.25 11.06
N THR A 142 -27.25 -22.56 12.31
CA THR A 142 -27.61 -23.84 12.90
C THR A 142 -29.10 -23.75 13.21
N ASP A 143 -29.93 -24.33 12.35
CA ASP A 143 -31.20 -24.92 12.78
C ASP A 143 -31.47 -26.12 11.86
N THR A 144 -30.87 -27.26 12.22
CA THR A 144 -31.56 -28.37 12.89
C THR A 144 -32.65 -28.98 12.01
N ALA A 145 -32.25 -30.05 11.33
CA ALA A 145 -33.04 -31.23 10.98
C ALA A 145 -34.56 -31.15 11.27
N HIS A 146 -35.36 -30.90 10.24
CA HIS A 146 -36.71 -31.47 10.19
C HIS A 146 -36.62 -32.84 9.54
N THR A 147 -36.47 -33.85 10.38
CA THR A 147 -36.66 -35.26 10.00
C THR A 147 -38.16 -35.54 10.03
N ASP A 148 -38.58 -36.45 9.16
CA ASP A 148 -39.72 -37.36 9.33
C ASP A 148 -41.11 -36.87 8.87
N THR A 149 -41.58 -37.30 7.69
CA THR A 149 -42.37 -38.54 7.44
C THR A 149 -43.81 -38.46 7.96
N ALA A 150 -44.77 -38.30 7.06
CA ALA A 150 -46.10 -38.95 7.01
C ALA A 150 -46.99 -38.19 5.99
N ARG A 151 -47.26 -38.70 4.78
CA ARG A 151 -48.28 -39.70 4.42
C ARG A 151 -49.67 -39.46 5.04
N MET A 152 -50.64 -39.32 4.12
CA MET A 152 -52.07 -39.70 4.22
C MET A 152 -52.90 -39.12 5.38
N ASN A 153 -53.82 -38.20 5.04
CA ASN A 153 -55.26 -38.51 4.98
C ASN A 153 -56.03 -37.39 4.26
#